data_AF-A0A9P6U7A6-F1
#
_entry.id   AF-A0A9P6U7A6-F1
#
_cell.length_a   1.000
_cell.length_b   1.000
_cell.length_c   1.000
_cell.angle_alpha   90.00
_cell.angle_beta   90.00
_cell.angle_gamma   90.00
#
_symmetry.space_group_name_H-M   'P 1'
#
loop_
_entity.id
_entity.type
_entity.pdbx_description
1 polymer ?
#
loop_
_entity_poly.entity_id
_entity_poly.type
_entity_poly.pdbx_seq_one_letter_code
_entity_poly.pdbx_strand_id
1 'polypeptide(L)'
;MDAKDLKRKDSAQRDGRSMIYTAKSHDQLGDEESITGHFQQIIEVPSDAVERATVRSKGRSVRLYVAGNHDVGFGDTLIRKAMQRYKNEFGSVNYKIQVGNHTLVVLDTLALSSDTPSIHEESQEFLSQIGQDMTRRLVANTAKHTE
;
A
#
# COMPACT_ATOMS: atom_id res chain seq x y z
N MET A 1 1.41 27.33 -36.72
CA MET A 1 0.26 28.07 -36.16
C MET A 1 -0.97 27.61 -36.90
N ASP A 2 -1.86 26.82 -36.30
CA ASP A 2 -3.12 27.36 -35.76
C ASP A 2 -3.90 26.27 -34.99
N ALA A 3 -4.61 26.72 -33.97
CA ALA A 3 -5.39 25.92 -33.05
C ALA A 3 -6.80 25.68 -33.58
N LYS A 4 -7.32 24.45 -33.47
CA LYS A 4 -8.76 24.18 -33.40
C LYS A 4 -9.06 22.77 -32.89
N ASP A 5 -9.89 22.77 -31.85
CA ASP A 5 -10.83 21.73 -31.45
C ASP A 5 -10.33 20.35 -31.03
N LEU A 6 -10.24 20.17 -29.70
CA LEU A 6 -10.81 19.02 -29.02
C LEU A 6 -11.10 19.36 -27.56
N LYS A 7 -12.23 20.04 -27.33
CA LYS A 7 -12.93 19.99 -26.03
C LYS A 7 -13.50 18.58 -25.86
N ARG A 8 -12.85 17.72 -25.06
CA ARG A 8 -13.53 16.55 -24.47
C ARG A 8 -13.95 16.91 -23.05
N LYS A 9 -15.26 17.02 -22.85
CA LYS A 9 -15.91 16.98 -21.54
C LYS A 9 -15.85 15.53 -21.06
N ASP A 10 -14.99 15.22 -20.10
CA ASP A 10 -15.11 13.99 -19.35
C ASP A 10 -15.90 14.28 -18.07
N SER A 11 -17.22 14.18 -18.20
CA SER A 11 -18.13 14.05 -17.06
C SER A 11 -17.90 12.68 -16.43
N ALA A 12 -17.07 12.63 -15.38
CA ALA A 12 -16.88 11.44 -14.57
C ALA A 12 -18.18 11.13 -13.80
N GLN A 13 -19.01 10.29 -14.41
CA GLN A 13 -20.15 9.67 -13.79
C GLN A 13 -19.63 8.70 -12.73
N ARG A 14 -19.82 9.08 -11.45
CA ARG A 14 -19.48 8.26 -10.28
C ARG A 14 -20.35 7.00 -10.26
N ASP A 15 -19.87 5.95 -10.88
CA ASP A 15 -20.41 4.61 -10.72
C ASP A 15 -19.55 3.86 -9.70
N GLY A 16 -20.19 3.40 -8.61
CA GLY A 16 -19.59 2.79 -7.41
C GLY A 16 -19.01 1.40 -7.65
N ARG A 17 -18.16 1.25 -8.67
CA ARG A 17 -17.54 -0.02 -9.05
C ARG A 17 -16.15 -0.16 -8.42
N SER A 18 -16.05 -1.13 -7.50
CA SER A 18 -14.82 -1.80 -7.05
C SER A 18 -13.88 -1.03 -6.10
N MET A 19 -13.97 -1.34 -4.80
CA MET A 19 -13.14 -0.78 -3.70
C MET A 19 -11.83 -1.56 -3.48
N ILE A 20 -11.16 -1.99 -4.55
CA ILE A 20 -9.79 -2.52 -4.48
C ILE A 20 -9.02 -1.89 -5.64
N TYR A 21 -8.33 -0.78 -5.38
CA TYR A 21 -7.34 -0.26 -6.29
C TYR A 21 -6.02 -0.99 -6.00
N THR A 22 -5.72 -2.02 -6.79
CA THR A 22 -4.36 -2.52 -6.91
C THR A 22 -3.62 -1.55 -7.84
N ALA A 23 -2.93 -0.56 -7.29
CA ALA A 23 -1.94 0.19 -8.06
C ALA A 23 -0.80 -0.78 -8.37
N LYS A 24 -0.79 -1.36 -9.58
CA LYS A 24 0.42 -1.96 -10.13
C LYS A 24 1.34 -0.80 -10.47
N SER A 25 2.36 -0.54 -9.65
CA SER A 25 3.53 0.20 -10.14
C SER A 25 4.16 -0.66 -11.23
N HIS A 26 4.09 -0.15 -12.45
CA HIS A 26 4.67 -0.77 -13.63
C HIS A 26 6.12 -0.30 -13.70
N ASP A 27 6.99 -0.88 -12.87
CA ASP A 27 8.43 -0.78 -13.12
C ASP A 27 8.89 -2.04 -13.85
N GLN A 28 9.59 -1.76 -14.94
CA GLN A 28 10.01 -2.71 -15.95
C GLN A 28 10.91 -3.77 -15.32
N LEU A 29 10.69 -5.02 -15.72
CA LEU A 29 11.61 -6.14 -15.53
C LEU A 29 12.97 -5.77 -16.15
N GLY A 30 13.83 -5.17 -15.35
CA GLY A 30 15.26 -5.00 -15.59
C GLY A 30 16.03 -5.96 -14.69
N ASP A 31 17.10 -6.51 -15.26
CA ASP A 31 17.87 -7.65 -14.76
C ASP A 31 18.32 -7.53 -13.30
N GLU A 32 18.22 -8.66 -12.58
CA GLU A 32 18.76 -9.02 -11.26
C GLU A 32 18.76 -7.96 -10.11
N GLU A 33 18.38 -8.41 -8.91
CA GLU A 33 18.82 -7.88 -7.61
C GLU A 33 17.93 -6.91 -6.82
N SER A 34 16.82 -6.38 -7.34
CA SER A 34 15.88 -5.59 -6.52
C SER A 34 14.56 -6.31 -6.23
N ILE A 35 14.31 -6.58 -4.94
CA ILE A 35 12.98 -6.94 -4.39
C ILE A 35 12.15 -5.70 -4.01
N THR A 36 12.69 -4.48 -4.23
CA THR A 36 12.09 -3.24 -3.75
C THR A 36 11.01 -2.75 -4.72
N GLY A 37 9.76 -3.03 -4.37
CA GLY A 37 8.61 -2.48 -5.07
C GLY A 37 7.77 -1.69 -4.08
N HIS A 38 7.70 -0.36 -4.26
CA HIS A 38 6.77 0.44 -3.47
C HIS A 38 5.35 0.20 -3.99
N PHE A 39 4.54 -0.52 -3.21
CA PHE A 39 3.11 -0.66 -3.49
C PHE A 39 2.31 -0.08 -2.34
N GLN A 40 1.50 0.93 -2.65
CA GLN A 40 0.52 1.48 -1.72
C GLN A 40 -0.85 0.85 -2.02
N GLN A 41 -1.35 0.00 -1.12
CA GLN A 41 -2.70 -0.54 -1.24
C GLN A 41 -3.67 0.33 -0.43
N ILE A 42 -4.38 1.23 -1.09
CA ILE A 42 -5.44 2.02 -0.46
C ILE A 42 -6.75 1.23 -0.54
N ILE A 43 -7.23 0.75 0.61
CA ILE A 43 -8.58 0.20 0.75
C ILE A 43 -9.42 1.21 1.52
N GLU A 44 -10.35 1.86 0.84
CA GLU A 44 -11.32 2.73 1.49
C GLU A 44 -12.40 1.85 2.15
N VAL A 45 -12.53 1.95 3.47
CA VAL A 45 -13.60 1.29 4.22
C VAL A 45 -14.65 2.35 4.58
N PRO A 46 -15.94 2.11 4.29
CA PRO A 46 -17.01 3.03 4.66
C PRO A 46 -16.99 3.40 6.15
N SER A 47 -17.05 4.70 6.42
CA SER A 47 -17.15 5.24 7.78
C SER A 47 -18.54 5.06 8.38
N ASP A 48 -19.57 4.87 7.54
CA ASP A 48 -20.95 4.63 7.96
C ASP A 48 -21.19 3.17 8.41
N ALA A 49 -21.90 3.00 9.52
CA ALA A 49 -22.15 1.68 10.12
C ALA A 49 -23.14 0.82 9.33
N VAL A 50 -24.14 1.45 8.68
CA VAL A 50 -25.13 0.77 7.85
C VAL A 50 -24.49 0.31 6.55
N GLU A 51 -23.61 1.12 5.97
CA GLU A 51 -22.84 0.75 4.79
C GLU A 51 -21.88 -0.40 5.08
N ARG A 52 -21.17 -0.39 6.23
CA ARG A 52 -20.35 -1.54 6.67
C ARG A 52 -21.16 -2.82 6.85
N ALA A 53 -22.33 -2.74 7.47
CA ALA A 53 -23.21 -3.89 7.65
C ALA A 53 -23.73 -4.43 6.30
N THR A 54 -23.99 -3.53 5.35
CA THR A 54 -24.39 -3.88 3.98
C THR A 54 -23.25 -4.57 3.21
N VAL A 55 -22.02 -4.07 3.33
CA VAL A 55 -20.83 -4.70 2.72
C VAL A 55 -20.60 -6.11 3.31
N ARG A 56 -20.70 -6.26 4.64
CA ARG A 56 -20.56 -7.55 5.34
C ARG A 56 -21.67 -8.53 4.98
N SER A 57 -22.94 -8.11 4.94
CA SER A 57 -24.08 -8.97 4.57
C SER A 57 -24.05 -9.41 3.11
N LYS A 58 -23.40 -8.64 2.23
CA LYS A 58 -23.06 -9.04 0.86
C LYS A 58 -21.84 -9.96 0.77
N GLY A 59 -21.28 -10.42 1.89
CA GLY A 59 -20.14 -11.35 1.94
C GLY A 59 -18.80 -10.72 1.57
N ARG A 60 -18.70 -9.38 1.48
CA ARG A 60 -17.45 -8.69 1.14
C ARG A 60 -16.69 -8.39 2.43
N SER A 61 -15.52 -9.02 2.60
CA SER A 61 -14.59 -8.77 3.71
C SER A 61 -13.27 -8.24 3.18
N VAL A 62 -12.70 -7.23 3.84
CA VAL A 62 -11.30 -6.85 3.61
C VAL A 62 -10.40 -7.94 4.19
N ARG A 63 -9.51 -8.50 3.38
CA ARG A 63 -8.48 -9.47 3.80
C ARG A 63 -7.13 -8.82 3.65
N LEU A 64 -6.34 -8.88 4.71
CA LEU A 64 -4.96 -8.40 4.74
C LEU A 64 -4.07 -9.63 4.86
N TYR A 65 -3.01 -9.69 4.07
CA TYR A 65 -2.08 -10.81 4.06
C TYR A 65 -0.76 -10.35 4.67
N VAL A 66 -0.24 -11.14 5.61
CA VAL A 66 1.06 -10.91 6.24
C VAL A 66 1.85 -12.20 6.14
N ALA A 67 3.09 -12.12 5.65
CA ALA A 67 3.96 -13.28 5.55
C ALA A 67 4.45 -13.69 6.94
N GLY A 68 4.49 -14.99 7.21
CA GLY A 68 5.14 -15.58 8.37
C GLY A 68 6.55 -16.06 8.04
N ASN A 69 7.36 -16.26 9.09
CA ASN A 69 8.70 -16.83 8.94
C ASN A 69 8.69 -18.23 8.30
N HIS A 70 7.61 -19.00 8.49
CA HIS A 70 7.42 -20.30 7.84
C HIS A 70 7.10 -20.20 6.34
N ASP A 71 6.62 -19.06 5.86
CA ASP A 71 6.29 -18.84 4.45
C ASP A 71 7.52 -18.44 3.64
N VAL A 72 8.34 -17.53 4.20
CA VAL A 72 9.40 -16.84 3.45
C VAL A 72 10.77 -16.83 4.13
N GLY A 73 10.92 -17.38 5.34
CA GLY A 73 12.16 -17.30 6.14
C GLY A 73 12.23 -16.06 7.03
N PHE A 74 13.38 -15.81 7.66
CA PHE A 74 13.55 -14.74 8.66
C PHE A 74 14.95 -14.12 8.62
N GLY A 75 15.04 -12.79 8.68
CA GLY A 75 16.30 -12.06 8.70
C GLY A 75 17.20 -12.42 7.51
N ASP A 76 18.47 -12.69 7.78
CA ASP A 76 19.44 -13.08 6.74
C ASP A 76 19.14 -14.44 6.10
N THR A 77 18.27 -15.25 6.71
CA THR A 77 17.85 -16.56 6.17
C THR A 77 16.60 -16.47 5.31
N LEU A 78 16.14 -15.26 4.98
CA LEU A 78 14.98 -15.04 4.13
C LEU A 78 15.18 -15.67 2.74
N ILE A 79 14.21 -16.48 2.33
CA ILE A 79 14.25 -17.22 1.08
C ILE A 79 13.68 -16.32 -0.02
N ARG A 80 14.57 -15.64 -0.77
CA ARG A 80 14.20 -14.68 -1.82
C ARG A 80 13.15 -15.21 -2.81
N LYS A 81 13.31 -16.46 -3.27
CA LYS A 81 12.33 -17.11 -4.17
C LYS A 81 10.95 -17.29 -3.52
N ALA A 82 10.89 -17.55 -2.22
CA ALA A 82 9.63 -17.68 -1.50
C ALA A 82 8.97 -16.31 -1.30
N MET A 83 9.75 -15.29 -0.93
CA MET A 83 9.29 -13.91 -0.86
C MET A 83 8.75 -13.40 -2.21
N GLN A 84 9.45 -13.68 -3.31
CA GLN A 84 8.98 -13.30 -4.65
C GLN A 84 7.65 -13.96 -5.01
N ARG A 85 7.47 -15.26 -4.70
CA ARG A 85 6.18 -15.94 -4.89
C ARG A 85 5.09 -15.33 -4.01
N TYR A 86 5.39 -15.07 -2.73
CA TYR A 86 4.45 -14.43 -1.82
C TYR A 86 3.99 -13.08 -2.39
N LYS A 87 4.92 -12.22 -2.82
CA LYS A 87 4.58 -10.92 -3.40
C LYS A 87 3.74 -11.03 -4.67
N ASN A 88 4.02 -12.01 -5.52
CA ASN A 88 3.25 -12.24 -6.75
C ASN A 88 1.81 -12.67 -6.48
N GLU A 89 1.56 -13.46 -5.43
CA GLU A 89 0.23 -13.98 -5.10
C GLU A 89 -0.59 -13.04 -4.20
N PHE A 90 0.05 -12.45 -3.18
CA PHE A 90 -0.62 -11.70 -2.11
C PHE A 90 -0.39 -10.19 -2.17
N GLY A 91 0.56 -9.72 -2.97
CA GLY A 91 0.95 -8.31 -3.06
C GLY A 91 2.09 -7.95 -2.10
N SER A 92 2.28 -6.65 -1.91
CA SER A 92 3.39 -6.14 -1.10
C SER A 92 3.36 -6.61 0.35
N VAL A 93 4.54 -6.69 0.95
CA VAL A 93 4.76 -7.02 2.37
C VAL A 93 4.90 -5.77 3.24
N ASN A 94 4.97 -4.60 2.61
CA ASN A 94 5.02 -3.27 3.25
C ASN A 94 3.94 -2.39 2.62
N TYR A 95 2.87 -2.09 3.36
CA TYR A 95 1.78 -1.24 2.86
C TYR A 95 0.93 -0.66 3.99
N LYS A 96 0.17 0.40 3.70
CA LYS A 96 -0.75 1.04 4.65
C LYS A 96 -2.15 1.17 4.07
N ILE A 97 -3.15 1.04 4.92
CA ILE A 97 -4.56 1.14 4.58
C ILE A 97 -5.23 2.18 5.48
N GLN A 98 -6.09 3.01 4.91
CA GLN A 98 -6.87 4.00 5.66
C GLN A 98 -8.27 3.44 5.96
N VAL A 99 -8.57 3.26 7.25
CA VAL A 99 -9.89 2.81 7.73
C VAL A 99 -10.46 3.88 8.65
N GLY A 100 -11.35 4.72 8.10
CA GLY A 100 -11.86 5.88 8.82
C GLY A 100 -10.73 6.82 9.25
N ASN A 101 -10.66 7.15 10.54
CA ASN A 101 -9.59 7.96 11.16
C ASN A 101 -8.35 7.15 11.56
N HIS A 102 -8.30 5.85 11.29
CA HIS A 102 -7.18 4.97 11.61
C HIS A 102 -6.38 4.59 10.37
N THR A 103 -5.06 4.55 10.49
CA THR A 103 -4.18 3.95 9.49
C THR A 103 -3.73 2.58 10.00
N LEU A 104 -4.03 1.53 9.26
CA LEU A 104 -3.49 0.18 9.49
C LEU A 104 -2.20 0.06 8.68
N VAL A 105 -1.14 -0.44 9.30
CA VAL A 105 0.17 -0.62 8.67
C VAL A 105 0.51 -2.11 8.69
N VAL A 106 0.83 -2.65 7.52
CA VAL A 106 1.46 -3.96 7.37
C VAL A 106 2.93 -3.72 7.06
N LEU A 107 3.78 -4.35 7.84
CA LEU A 107 5.23 -4.15 7.85
C LEU A 107 5.91 -5.52 7.80
N ASP A 108 6.88 -5.67 6.90
CA ASP A 108 7.71 -6.86 6.81
C ASP A 108 8.80 -6.86 7.89
N THR A 109 8.40 -7.32 9.07
CA THR A 109 9.32 -7.50 10.20
C THR A 109 10.34 -8.62 9.97
N LEU A 110 10.08 -9.55 9.05
CA LEU A 110 10.98 -10.67 8.77
C LEU A 110 12.21 -10.17 8.03
N ALA A 111 12.01 -9.37 6.98
CA ALA A 111 13.08 -8.73 6.24
C ALA A 111 13.76 -7.63 7.08
N LEU A 112 12.99 -6.82 7.83
CA LEU A 112 13.52 -5.76 8.69
C LEU A 112 14.50 -6.29 9.77
N SER A 113 14.38 -7.55 10.17
CA SER A 113 15.25 -8.20 11.16
C SER A 113 16.59 -8.68 10.57
N SER A 114 16.84 -8.48 9.29
CA SER A 114 18.10 -8.83 8.62
C SER A 114 19.16 -7.77 8.86
N ASP A 115 20.43 -8.17 8.95
CA ASP A 115 21.57 -7.23 8.92
C ASP A 115 22.00 -6.92 7.47
N THR A 116 21.46 -7.66 6.49
CA THR A 116 21.77 -7.52 5.07
C THR A 116 20.95 -6.40 4.41
N PRO A 117 21.58 -5.34 3.88
CA PRO A 117 20.86 -4.20 3.28
C PRO A 117 19.88 -4.60 2.18
N SER A 118 20.30 -5.48 1.26
CA SER A 118 19.46 -5.97 0.15
C SER A 118 18.28 -6.85 0.58
N ILE A 119 18.07 -7.03 1.89
CA ILE A 119 16.89 -7.67 2.48
C ILE A 119 16.05 -6.63 3.24
N HIS A 120 16.64 -5.83 4.12
CA HIS A 120 15.87 -4.93 5.00
C HIS A 120 15.53 -3.55 4.41
N GLU A 121 16.21 -3.09 3.36
CA GLU A 121 16.15 -1.70 2.87
C GLU A 121 14.72 -1.26 2.54
N GLU A 122 13.97 -2.06 1.79
CA GLU A 122 12.56 -1.76 1.45
C GLU A 122 11.68 -1.49 2.69
N SER A 123 11.88 -2.27 3.75
CA SER A 123 11.11 -2.16 5.00
C SER A 123 11.53 -0.95 5.82
N GLN A 124 12.83 -0.63 5.83
CA GLN A 124 13.35 0.58 6.48
C GLN A 124 12.90 1.86 5.77
N GLU A 125 12.92 1.88 4.43
CA GLU A 125 12.42 2.99 3.63
C GLU A 125 10.93 3.22 3.87
N PHE A 126 10.13 2.14 3.88
CA PHE A 126 8.70 2.23 4.17
C PHE A 126 8.42 2.81 5.56
N LEU A 127 9.16 2.38 6.60
CA LEU A 127 9.05 2.97 7.94
C LEU A 127 9.41 4.45 7.96
N SER A 128 10.48 4.82 7.25
CA SER A 128 10.92 6.21 7.13
C SER A 128 9.84 7.08 6.47
N GLN A 129 9.21 6.57 5.41
CA GLN A 129 8.09 7.23 4.72
C GLN A 129 6.89 7.44 5.66
N ILE A 130 6.55 6.45 6.49
CA ILE A 130 5.48 6.61 7.50
C ILE A 130 5.81 7.73 8.49
N GLY A 131 7.05 7.77 8.99
CA GLY A 131 7.50 8.83 9.91
C GLY A 131 7.42 10.22 9.29
N GLN A 132 7.80 10.35 8.03
CA GLN A 132 7.70 11.61 7.28
C GLN A 132 6.24 12.03 7.06
N ASP A 133 5.35 11.09 6.72
CA ASP A 133 3.93 11.36 6.53
C ASP A 133 3.25 11.82 7.83
N MET A 134 3.60 11.20 8.95
CA MET A 134 3.13 11.64 10.27
C MET A 134 3.58 13.08 10.57
N THR A 135 4.86 13.37 10.34
CA THR A 135 5.43 14.71 10.55
C THR A 135 4.71 15.74 9.68
N ARG A 136 4.49 15.45 8.39
CA ARG A 136 3.78 16.33 7.47
C ARG A 136 2.34 16.62 7.92
N ARG A 137 1.63 15.60 8.42
CA ARG A 137 0.26 15.76 8.96
C ARG A 137 0.22 16.66 10.19
N LEU A 138 1.19 16.52 11.10
CA LEU A 138 1.29 17.36 12.30
C LEU A 138 1.53 18.83 11.91
N VAL A 139 2.48 19.10 11.03
CA VAL A 139 2.78 20.46 10.55
C VAL A 139 1.57 21.10 9.86
N ALA A 140 0.88 20.35 8.99
CA ALA A 140 -0.30 20.84 8.28
C ALA A 140 -1.47 21.18 9.22
N ASN A 141 -1.62 20.46 10.33
CA ASN A 141 -2.67 20.73 11.32
C ASN A 141 -2.34 21.96 12.18
N THR A 142 -1.07 22.18 12.54
CA THR A 142 -0.65 23.38 13.27
C THR A 142 -0.91 24.65 12.45
N ALA A 143 -0.58 24.64 11.15
CA ALA A 143 -0.82 25.77 10.26
C ALA A 143 -2.31 26.16 10.17
N LYS A 144 -3.23 25.19 10.22
CA LYS A 144 -4.69 25.42 10.14
C LYS A 144 -5.31 26.00 11.42
N HIS A 145 -4.60 25.99 12.55
CA HIS A 145 -5.09 26.49 13.83
C HIS A 145 -4.46 27.82 14.25
N THR A 146 -3.67 28.44 13.37
CA THR A 146 -3.00 29.73 13.64
C THR A 146 -3.59 30.88 12.82
N GLU A 147 -4.71 30.65 12.14
CA GLU A 147 -5.51 31.65 11.39
C GLU A 147 -6.88 31.90 12.05
#